data_AF-A0AAW0I2A0-F1
#
_entry.id   AF-A0AAW0I2A0-F1
#
_cell.length_a   1.000
_cell.length_b   1.000
_cell.length_c   1.000
_cell.angle_alpha   90.00
_cell.angle_beta   90.00
_cell.angle_gamma   90.00
#
_symmetry.space_group_name_H-M   'P 1'
#
loop_
_entity.id
_entity.type
_entity.pdbx_description
1 polymer ?
#
loop_
_entity_poly.entity_id
_entity_poly.type
_entity_poly.pdbx_seq_one_letter_code
_entity_poly.pdbx_strand_id
1 'polypeptide(L)'
;VTECKVWRNPLNLFRGAEYNRYTWVTGREPLTYYDMNLSAQDHQTFFTCDSDHLRPADAIMQKAWRERNPQARISAAHEALEINECATAYILLAEEEATTIAEAEKLFKQALKAGDGCYRRSQQLQHHGSQYEAQHRRDTNVLVYIKRRLAMCARRLGRTREAVKMMR
;
A
#
# COMPACT_ATOMS: atom_id res chain seq x y z
N VAL A 1 -28.64 16.62 -3.17
CA VAL A 1 -27.37 16.48 -3.92
C VAL A 1 -27.22 15.01 -4.24
N THR A 2 -27.36 14.63 -5.51
CA THR A 2 -27.16 13.26 -5.99
C THR A 2 -25.74 12.82 -5.62
N GLU A 3 -25.61 11.71 -4.89
CA GLU A 3 -24.31 11.08 -4.59
C GLU A 3 -23.59 10.85 -5.92
N CYS A 4 -22.60 11.69 -6.21
CA CYS A 4 -21.63 11.39 -7.25
C CYS A 4 -20.99 10.08 -6.80
N LYS A 5 -21.29 8.96 -7.47
CA LYS A 5 -20.63 7.68 -7.20
C LYS A 5 -19.13 7.93 -7.34
N VAL A 6 -18.43 8.06 -6.21
CA VAL A 6 -16.99 8.23 -6.16
C VAL A 6 -16.40 6.94 -6.68
N TRP A 7 -16.13 6.89 -7.99
CA TRP A 7 -15.43 5.77 -8.58
C TRP A 7 -14.00 5.81 -8.07
N ARG A 8 -13.61 4.77 -7.32
CA ARG A 8 -12.21 4.56 -6.96
C ARG A 8 -11.36 4.67 -8.21
N ASN A 9 -10.21 5.34 -8.12
CA ASN A 9 -9.24 5.55 -9.20
C ASN A 9 -9.34 4.43 -10.27
N PRO A 10 -9.95 4.71 -11.44
CA PRO A 10 -10.35 3.67 -12.37
C PRO A 10 -9.16 2.96 -13.00
N LEU A 11 -7.99 3.61 -13.03
CA LEU A 11 -6.78 3.09 -13.64
C LEU A 11 -5.93 2.27 -12.65
N ASN A 12 -6.04 2.53 -11.34
CA ASN A 12 -5.24 1.90 -10.28
C ASN A 12 -3.73 1.82 -10.63
N LEU A 13 -3.18 2.86 -11.24
CA LEU A 13 -1.79 2.86 -11.70
C LEU A 13 -0.81 2.68 -10.53
N PHE A 14 0.36 2.09 -10.80
CA PHE A 14 1.50 2.16 -9.88
C PHE A 14 2.11 3.57 -9.94
N ARG A 15 2.19 4.27 -8.79
CA ARG A 15 2.59 5.70 -8.77
C ARG A 15 3.97 5.92 -9.39
N GLY A 16 4.96 5.12 -9.01
CA GLY A 16 6.30 5.16 -9.62
C GLY A 16 6.30 4.57 -11.01
N ALA A 17 5.98 3.27 -11.12
CA ALA A 17 6.23 2.51 -12.33
C ALA A 17 5.35 2.87 -13.54
N GLU A 18 4.16 3.46 -13.32
CA GLU A 18 3.23 3.80 -14.39
C GLU A 18 2.92 5.30 -14.42
N TYR A 19 2.48 5.90 -13.31
CA TYR A 19 2.11 7.32 -13.27
C TYR A 19 3.32 8.22 -13.54
N ASN A 20 4.37 8.13 -12.71
CA ASN A 20 5.56 8.97 -12.86
C ASN A 20 6.24 8.73 -14.20
N ARG A 21 6.31 7.47 -14.66
CA ARG A 21 6.84 7.12 -15.98
C ARG A 21 6.03 7.77 -17.12
N TYR A 22 4.70 7.74 -17.07
CA TYR A 22 3.86 8.36 -18.09
C TYR A 22 4.05 9.89 -18.11
N THR A 23 4.07 10.53 -16.94
CA THR A 23 4.31 11.97 -16.82
C THR A 23 5.70 12.34 -17.34
N TRP A 24 6.74 11.55 -17.03
CA TRP A 24 8.10 11.78 -17.50
C TRP A 24 8.22 11.68 -19.02
N VAL A 25 7.55 10.72 -19.64
CA VAL A 25 7.60 10.51 -21.10
C VAL A 25 6.76 11.52 -21.88
N THR A 26 5.59 11.90 -21.34
CA THR A 26 4.58 12.67 -22.10
C THR A 26 4.43 14.12 -21.66
N GLY A 27 4.95 14.47 -20.49
CA GLY A 27 4.70 15.76 -19.83
C GLY A 27 3.27 15.96 -19.36
N ARG A 28 2.41 14.92 -19.38
CA ARG A 28 1.00 15.00 -19.01
C ARG A 28 0.70 14.17 -17.78
N GLU A 29 -0.16 14.67 -16.90
CA GLU A 29 -0.61 13.93 -15.73
C GLU A 29 -1.69 12.90 -16.12
N PRO A 30 -1.51 11.61 -15.81
CA PRO A 30 -2.50 10.58 -16.15
C PRO A 30 -3.65 10.47 -15.13
N LEU A 31 -3.54 11.13 -13.97
CA LEU A 31 -4.59 11.22 -12.95
C LEU A 31 -4.73 12.66 -12.49
N THR A 32 -5.92 13.05 -12.04
CA THR A 32 -6.12 14.37 -11.44
C THR A 32 -5.59 14.41 -10.02
N TYR A 33 -5.37 15.63 -9.50
CA TYR A 33 -5.08 15.87 -8.09
C TYR A 33 -6.15 15.24 -7.16
N TYR A 34 -7.42 15.26 -7.58
CA TYR A 34 -8.51 14.64 -6.84
C TYR A 34 -8.37 13.12 -6.74
N ASP A 35 -8.06 12.45 -7.86
CA ASP A 35 -7.84 10.99 -7.88
C ASP A 35 -6.66 10.57 -6.99
N MET A 36 -5.58 11.35 -7.04
CA MET A 36 -4.38 11.11 -6.22
C MET A 36 -4.67 11.26 -4.72
N ASN A 37 -5.44 12.27 -4.35
CA ASN A 37 -5.87 12.48 -2.97
C ASN A 37 -6.79 11.37 -2.46
N LEU A 38 -7.70 10.87 -3.30
CA LEU A 38 -8.56 9.76 -2.92
C LEU A 38 -7.73 8.51 -2.59
N SER A 39 -6.72 8.17 -3.41
CA SER A 39 -5.80 7.08 -3.10
C SER A 39 -5.00 7.31 -1.82
N ALA A 40 -4.57 8.55 -1.53
CA ALA A 40 -3.85 8.86 -0.29
C ALA A 40 -4.76 8.71 0.95
N GLN A 41 -6.03 9.12 0.86
CA GLN A 41 -7.01 8.93 1.93
C GLN A 41 -7.32 7.45 2.17
N ASP A 42 -7.46 6.65 1.10
CA ASP A 42 -7.59 5.20 1.18
C ASP A 42 -6.38 4.58 1.88
N HIS A 43 -5.16 4.98 1.53
CA HIS A 43 -3.93 4.47 2.19
C HIS A 43 -3.90 4.80 3.68
N GLN A 44 -4.24 6.04 4.07
CA GLN A 44 -4.31 6.42 5.49
C GLN A 44 -5.37 5.60 6.24
N THR A 45 -6.52 5.39 5.63
CA THR A 45 -7.64 4.64 6.23
C THR A 45 -7.34 3.14 6.35
N PHE A 46 -6.68 2.55 5.34
CA PHE A 46 -6.46 1.11 5.27
C PHE A 46 -5.23 0.65 6.04
N PHE A 47 -4.18 1.47 6.08
CA PHE A 47 -2.86 1.05 6.54
C PHE A 47 -2.47 1.59 7.91
N THR A 48 -3.33 2.40 8.54
CA THR A 48 -3.09 2.92 9.89
C THR A 48 -4.16 2.47 10.87
N CYS A 49 -3.80 2.41 12.15
CA CYS A 49 -4.73 2.21 13.26
C CYS A 49 -4.23 2.92 14.52
N ASP A 50 -5.10 3.12 15.50
CA ASP A 50 -4.77 3.92 16.69
C ASP A 50 -3.65 3.30 17.52
N SER A 51 -3.44 1.98 17.46
CA SER A 51 -2.37 1.28 18.19
C SER A 51 -1.00 1.33 17.49
N ASP A 52 -0.87 1.97 16.31
CA ASP A 52 0.41 2.07 15.60
C ASP A 52 1.50 2.77 16.41
N HIS A 53 1.15 3.75 17.25
CA HIS A 53 2.08 4.46 18.14
C HIS A 53 2.82 3.53 19.13
N LEU A 54 2.28 2.33 19.39
CA LEU A 54 2.92 1.31 20.26
C LEU A 54 4.01 0.51 19.53
N ARG A 55 4.12 0.65 18.20
CA ARG A 55 5.04 -0.09 17.34
C ARG A 55 5.91 0.91 16.59
N PRO A 56 7.21 1.03 16.89
CA PRO A 56 8.03 2.14 16.38
C PRO A 56 8.03 2.29 14.85
N ALA A 57 8.15 1.19 14.09
CA ALA A 57 8.10 1.23 12.63
C ALA A 57 6.71 1.66 12.08
N ASP A 58 5.62 1.17 12.68
CA ASP A 58 4.27 1.55 12.28
C ASP A 58 3.98 3.02 12.65
N ALA A 59 4.54 3.53 13.75
CA ALA A 59 4.43 4.93 14.16
C ALA A 59 5.09 5.89 13.14
N ILE A 60 6.25 5.50 12.58
CA ILE A 60 6.90 6.23 11.48
C ILE A 60 6.00 6.19 10.25
N MET A 61 5.50 5.01 9.89
CA MET A 61 4.64 4.86 8.71
C MET A 61 3.32 5.62 8.84
N GLN A 62 2.74 5.71 10.04
CA GLN A 62 1.53 6.50 10.29
C GLN A 62 1.75 7.99 9.93
N LYS A 63 2.94 8.52 10.23
CA LYS A 63 3.34 9.87 9.83
C LYS A 63 3.60 9.94 8.32
N ALA A 64 4.33 8.97 7.77
CA ALA A 64 4.64 8.91 6.34
C ALA A 64 3.38 8.92 5.46
N TRP A 65 2.33 8.18 5.81
CA TRP A 65 1.09 8.16 5.03
C TRP A 65 0.32 9.50 5.03
N ARG A 66 0.60 10.38 6.00
CA ARG A 66 0.04 11.73 6.09
C ARG A 66 0.95 12.80 5.49
N GLU A 67 2.20 12.46 5.20
CA GLU A 67 3.19 13.36 4.63
C GLU A 67 2.88 13.67 3.17
N ARG A 68 3.00 14.95 2.80
CA ARG A 68 2.70 15.46 1.45
C ARG A 68 3.90 15.30 0.53
N ASN A 69 5.12 15.47 1.04
CA ASN A 69 6.34 15.38 0.26
C ASN A 69 6.68 13.91 -0.08
N PRO A 70 6.72 13.51 -1.36
CA PRO A 70 7.03 12.13 -1.75
C PRO A 70 8.41 11.64 -1.31
N GLN A 71 9.44 12.50 -1.36
CA GLN A 71 10.79 12.11 -0.93
C GLN A 71 10.85 11.87 0.57
N ALA A 72 10.18 12.72 1.37
CA ALA A 72 10.06 12.51 2.80
C ALA A 72 9.31 11.20 3.13
N ARG A 73 8.27 10.85 2.36
CA ARG A 73 7.56 9.57 2.48
C ARG A 73 8.47 8.37 2.23
N ILE A 74 9.25 8.41 1.15
CA ILE A 74 10.18 7.34 0.78
C ILE A 74 11.27 7.19 1.85
N SER A 75 11.88 8.29 2.30
CA SER A 75 12.89 8.27 3.36
C SER A 75 12.34 7.68 4.66
N ALA A 76 11.12 8.07 5.07
CA ALA A 76 10.49 7.54 6.27
C ALA A 76 10.16 6.03 6.15
N ALA A 77 9.83 5.55 4.94
CA ALA A 77 9.61 4.13 4.72
C ALA A 77 10.91 3.32 4.87
N HIS A 78 12.04 3.84 4.38
CA HIS A 78 13.35 3.22 4.61
C HIS A 78 13.72 3.22 6.10
N GLU A 79 13.53 4.34 6.80
CA GLU A 79 13.75 4.44 8.26
C GLU A 79 12.92 3.41 9.04
N ALA A 80 11.65 3.21 8.67
CA ALA A 80 10.80 2.20 9.29
C ALA A 80 11.34 0.77 9.08
N LEU A 81 11.94 0.48 7.92
CA LEU A 81 12.53 -0.83 7.61
C LEU A 81 13.84 -1.10 8.36
N GLU A 82 14.60 -0.06 8.75
CA GLU A 82 15.78 -0.21 9.59
C GLU A 82 15.42 -0.68 11.01
N ILE A 83 14.20 -0.38 11.47
CA ILE A 83 13.72 -0.78 12.80
C ILE A 83 13.13 -2.19 12.79
N ASN A 84 12.26 -2.50 11.83
CA ASN A 84 11.60 -3.81 11.73
C ASN A 84 11.08 -4.06 10.30
N GLU A 85 10.92 -5.32 9.90
CA GLU A 85 10.25 -5.69 8.64
C GLU A 85 8.78 -5.17 8.67
N CYS A 86 8.55 -4.00 8.07
CA CYS A 86 7.26 -3.32 8.08
C CYS A 86 6.54 -3.48 6.72
N ALA A 87 5.39 -4.17 6.73
CA ALA A 87 4.62 -4.43 5.51
C ALA A 87 4.18 -3.14 4.80
N THR A 88 3.74 -2.13 5.57
CA THR A 88 3.28 -0.86 4.99
C THR A 88 4.41 0.00 4.44
N ALA A 89 5.63 -0.13 4.97
CA ALA A 89 6.81 0.52 4.38
C ALA A 89 7.12 -0.06 3.00
N TYR A 90 7.13 -1.39 2.87
CA TYR A 90 7.29 -2.03 1.55
C TYR A 90 6.17 -1.68 0.57
N ILE A 91 4.92 -1.52 1.03
CA ILE A 91 3.83 -1.01 0.18
C ILE A 91 4.18 0.39 -0.35
N LEU A 92 4.61 1.32 0.50
CA LEU A 92 4.93 2.68 0.10
C LEU A 92 6.05 2.71 -0.95
N LEU A 93 7.13 1.96 -0.72
CA LEU A 93 8.23 1.86 -1.68
C LEU A 93 7.78 1.23 -3.00
N ALA A 94 6.96 0.18 -2.95
CA ALA A 94 6.42 -0.46 -4.15
C ALA A 94 5.50 0.47 -4.96
N GLU A 95 4.77 1.35 -4.26
CA GLU A 95 3.91 2.34 -4.89
C GLU A 95 4.70 3.48 -5.50
N GLU A 96 5.64 4.08 -4.76
CA GLU A 96 6.19 5.41 -5.09
C GLU A 96 7.64 5.39 -5.57
N GLU A 97 8.46 4.45 -5.10
CA GLU A 97 9.88 4.37 -5.44
C GLU A 97 10.14 3.45 -6.64
N ALA A 98 9.39 2.36 -6.77
CA ALA A 98 9.57 1.41 -7.86
C ALA A 98 9.37 2.06 -9.23
N THR A 99 10.37 1.93 -10.11
CA THR A 99 10.35 2.52 -11.46
C THR A 99 9.81 1.55 -12.52
N THR A 100 9.75 0.26 -12.18
CA THR A 100 9.21 -0.79 -13.05
C THR A 100 8.21 -1.67 -12.32
N ILE A 101 7.33 -2.33 -13.07
CA ILE A 101 6.38 -3.30 -12.50
C ILE A 101 7.11 -4.48 -11.83
N ALA A 102 8.27 -4.87 -12.34
CA ALA A 102 9.07 -5.94 -11.77
C ALA A 102 9.68 -5.55 -10.42
N GLU A 103 10.14 -4.30 -10.27
CA GLU A 103 10.60 -3.76 -8.98
C GLU A 103 9.44 -3.68 -7.98
N ALA A 104 8.30 -3.15 -8.41
CA ALA A 104 7.09 -3.07 -7.58
C ALA A 104 6.69 -4.47 -7.09
N GLU A 105 6.71 -5.49 -7.96
CA GLU A 105 6.42 -6.87 -7.58
C GLU A 105 7.38 -7.40 -6.52
N LYS A 106 8.69 -7.14 -6.65
CA LYS A 106 9.69 -7.57 -5.66
C LYS A 106 9.38 -6.97 -4.28
N LEU A 107 9.08 -5.68 -4.23
CA LEU A 107 8.74 -4.99 -2.98
C LEU A 107 7.40 -5.50 -2.41
N PHE A 108 6.37 -5.72 -3.24
CA PHE A 108 5.12 -6.32 -2.78
C PHE A 108 5.29 -7.76 -2.26
N LYS A 109 6.25 -8.54 -2.77
CA LYS A 109 6.58 -9.87 -2.22
C LYS A 109 7.19 -9.77 -0.83
N GLN A 110 8.05 -8.77 -0.58
CA GLN A 110 8.55 -8.48 0.78
C GLN A 110 7.42 -8.01 1.70
N ALA A 111 6.55 -7.14 1.19
CA ALA A 111 5.36 -6.71 1.93
C ALA A 111 4.47 -7.90 2.32
N LEU A 112 4.27 -8.87 1.42
CA LEU A 112 3.46 -10.06 1.70
C LEU A 112 4.06 -10.89 2.82
N LYS A 113 5.37 -11.15 2.78
CA LYS A 113 6.07 -11.90 3.82
C LYS A 113 5.91 -11.25 5.19
N ALA A 114 6.15 -9.94 5.30
CA ALA A 114 5.98 -9.19 6.55
C ALA A 114 4.49 -9.14 6.99
N GLY A 115 3.58 -8.92 6.03
CA GLY A 115 2.15 -8.78 6.27
C GLY A 115 1.47 -10.08 6.73
N ASP A 116 1.85 -11.23 6.18
CA ASP A 116 1.32 -12.53 6.60
C ASP A 116 1.64 -12.83 8.07
N GLY A 117 2.84 -12.48 8.53
CA GLY A 117 3.24 -12.62 9.93
C GLY A 117 2.40 -11.74 10.86
N CYS A 118 2.18 -10.48 10.49
CA CYS A 118 1.33 -9.55 11.25
C CYS A 118 -0.13 -10.01 11.29
N TYR A 119 -0.69 -10.40 10.13
CA TYR A 119 -2.07 -10.87 10.02
C TYR A 119 -2.34 -12.10 10.89
N ARG A 120 -1.47 -13.12 10.86
CA ARG A 120 -1.65 -14.32 11.69
C ARG A 120 -1.68 -14.00 13.17
N ARG A 121 -0.80 -13.10 13.63
CA ARG A 121 -0.76 -12.67 15.04
C ARG A 121 -2.02 -11.89 15.41
N SER A 122 -2.42 -10.92 14.59
CA SER A 122 -3.61 -10.11 14.90
C SER A 122 -4.91 -10.92 14.80
N GLN A 123 -4.98 -11.93 13.92
CA GLN A 123 -6.11 -12.85 13.83
C GLN A 123 -6.33 -13.63 15.13
N GLN A 124 -5.26 -14.07 15.79
CA GLN A 124 -5.36 -14.79 17.07
C GLN A 124 -5.82 -13.87 18.20
N LEU A 125 -5.37 -12.61 18.19
CA LEU A 125 -5.63 -11.66 19.26
C LEU A 125 -6.90 -10.82 19.04
N GLN A 126 -7.59 -10.95 17.90
CA GLN A 126 -8.65 -10.01 17.50
C GLN A 126 -9.77 -9.87 18.54
N HIS A 127 -10.08 -10.91 19.33
CA HIS A 127 -11.15 -10.88 20.33
C HIS A 127 -10.72 -10.32 21.70
N HIS A 128 -9.47 -9.87 21.85
CA HIS A 128 -8.91 -9.39 23.12
C HIS A 128 -9.20 -7.89 23.38
N GLY A 129 -10.11 -7.27 22.61
CA GLY A 129 -10.56 -5.90 22.81
C GLY A 129 -10.45 -5.05 21.54
N SER A 130 -11.03 -3.85 21.61
CA SER A 130 -11.18 -2.94 20.45
C SER A 130 -9.86 -2.57 19.77
N GLN A 131 -8.76 -2.46 20.52
CA GLN A 131 -7.43 -2.19 19.98
C GLN A 131 -6.93 -3.34 19.07
N TYR A 132 -7.14 -4.59 19.50
CA TYR A 132 -6.74 -5.76 18.73
C TYR A 132 -7.65 -5.98 17.52
N GLU A 133 -8.95 -5.67 17.64
CA GLU A 133 -9.88 -5.66 16.49
C GLU A 133 -9.47 -4.63 15.43
N ALA A 134 -9.10 -3.42 15.85
CA ALA A 134 -8.64 -2.36 14.95
C ALA A 134 -7.34 -2.77 14.24
N GLN A 135 -6.39 -3.35 14.98
CA GLN A 135 -5.16 -3.87 14.40
C GLN A 135 -5.44 -5.01 13.40
N HIS A 136 -6.32 -5.96 13.74
CA HIS A 136 -6.68 -7.05 12.84
C HIS A 136 -7.32 -6.55 11.55
N ARG A 137 -8.20 -5.54 11.64
CA ARG A 137 -8.81 -4.89 10.47
C ARG A 137 -7.75 -4.24 9.58
N ARG A 138 -6.82 -3.48 10.16
CA ARG A 138 -5.69 -2.87 9.44
C ARG A 138 -4.84 -3.94 8.76
N ASP A 139 -4.43 -4.99 9.47
CA ASP A 139 -3.58 -6.05 8.91
C ASP A 139 -4.30 -6.84 7.80
N THR A 140 -5.62 -7.02 7.92
CA THR A 140 -6.47 -7.59 6.85
C THR A 140 -6.46 -6.70 5.61
N ASN A 141 -6.66 -5.39 5.77
CA ASN A 141 -6.63 -4.43 4.67
C ASN A 141 -5.27 -4.40 3.97
N VAL A 142 -4.18 -4.38 4.74
CA VAL A 142 -2.80 -4.48 4.24
C VAL A 142 -2.62 -5.74 3.40
N LEU A 143 -3.04 -6.90 3.91
CA LEU A 143 -2.87 -8.18 3.20
C LEU A 143 -3.70 -8.24 1.90
N VAL A 144 -4.95 -7.80 1.94
CA VAL A 144 -5.83 -7.72 0.75
C VAL A 144 -5.24 -6.79 -0.29
N TYR A 145 -4.72 -5.63 0.13
CA TYR A 145 -4.07 -4.68 -0.77
C TYR A 145 -2.86 -5.31 -1.47
N ILE A 146 -1.95 -5.92 -0.70
CA ILE A 146 -0.74 -6.55 -1.25
C ILE A 146 -1.10 -7.64 -2.27
N LYS A 147 -2.04 -8.54 -1.95
CA LYS A 147 -2.47 -9.60 -2.86
C LYS A 147 -3.06 -9.04 -4.15
N ARG A 148 -3.90 -7.99 -4.06
CA ARG A 148 -4.45 -7.31 -5.23
C ARG A 148 -3.34 -6.68 -6.08
N ARG A 149 -2.36 -6.01 -5.48
CA ARG A 149 -1.24 -5.39 -6.21
C ARG A 149 -0.33 -6.43 -6.86
N LEU A 150 -0.06 -7.57 -6.19
CA LEU A 150 0.67 -8.68 -6.79
C LEU A 150 -0.06 -9.28 -7.99
N ALA A 151 -1.38 -9.45 -7.91
CA ALA A 151 -2.18 -9.90 -9.05
C ALA A 151 -2.11 -8.90 -10.22
N MET A 152 -2.12 -7.59 -9.92
CA MET A 152 -1.93 -6.54 -10.92
C MET A 152 -0.53 -6.59 -11.55
N CYS A 153 0.54 -6.73 -10.77
CA CYS A 153 1.90 -6.92 -11.27
C CYS A 153 1.99 -8.13 -12.20
N ALA A 154 1.47 -9.29 -11.76
CA ALA A 154 1.46 -10.51 -12.56
C ALA A 154 0.74 -10.30 -13.90
N ARG A 155 -0.43 -9.65 -13.90
CA ARG A 155 -1.17 -9.33 -15.13
C ARG A 155 -0.37 -8.39 -16.06
N ARG A 156 0.23 -7.32 -15.52
CA ARG A 156 1.04 -6.35 -16.29
C ARG A 156 2.30 -6.97 -16.86
N LEU A 157 2.83 -8.02 -16.23
CA LEU A 157 3.98 -8.81 -16.69
C LEU A 157 3.57 -9.99 -17.59
N GLY A 158 2.31 -10.07 -18.03
CA GLY A 158 1.83 -11.13 -18.93
C GLY A 158 1.52 -12.49 -18.27
N ARG A 159 1.68 -12.62 -16.95
CA ARG A 159 1.42 -13.84 -16.18
C ARG A 159 -0.05 -13.94 -15.74
N THR A 160 -0.96 -14.02 -16.71
CA THR A 160 -2.41 -14.00 -16.48
C THR A 160 -2.92 -15.16 -15.62
N ARG A 161 -2.37 -16.37 -15.78
CA ARG A 161 -2.74 -17.55 -14.98
C ARG A 161 -2.41 -17.38 -13.50
N GLU A 162 -1.25 -16.79 -13.18
CA GLU A 162 -0.85 -16.51 -11.80
C GLU A 162 -1.75 -15.43 -11.18
N ALA A 163 -2.03 -14.35 -11.94
CA ALA A 163 -2.89 -13.27 -11.49
C ALA A 163 -4.29 -13.77 -11.07
N VAL A 164 -4.90 -14.69 -11.83
CA VAL A 164 -6.21 -15.26 -11.51
C VAL A 164 -6.16 -16.10 -10.23
N LYS A 165 -5.08 -16.88 -10.02
CA LYS A 165 -4.94 -17.70 -8.81
C LYS A 165 -4.84 -16.85 -7.54
N MET A 166 -4.22 -15.68 -7.61
CA MET A 166 -4.05 -14.77 -6.47
C MET A 166 -5.34 -14.05 -6.04
N MET A 167 -6.37 -14.07 -6.90
CA MET A 167 -7.67 -13.43 -6.67
C MET A 167 -8.77 -14.41 -6.22
N ARG A 168 -8.45 -15.70 -6.10
CA ARG A 168 -9.30 -16.74 -5.54
C ARG A 168 -9.01 -16.91 -4.06
#